data_AF-A0A0E2NXF1-F1
#
_entry.id   AF-A0A0E2NXF1-F1
#
_cell.length_a   1.000
_cell.length_b   1.000
_cell.length_c   1.000
_cell.angle_alpha   90.00
_cell.angle_beta   90.00
_cell.angle_gamma   90.00
#
_symmetry.space_group_name_H-M   'P 1'
#
loop_
_entity.id
_entity.type
_entity.pdbx_description
1 polymer ?
#
loop_
_entity_poly.entity_id
_entity_poly.type
_entity_poly.pdbx_seq_one_letter_code
_entity_poly.pdbx_strand_id
1 'polypeptide(L)'
;MDTGLKKYIAIRYNIAAGFKPSQWDGKGRANLDPVWLVERLALFDTYCASSLEGQSLKDFTVLLAFDADTHENYIRTVCSCVAGVDVRPILVEAGEDYNDRFNAFVQADTDADYVSLTRLDSDDALAPTFMERVEHYARREIEKRVVDLQPLYIAFPDGQNFDTASGRYTHHDYVTSAFGTLVERRSPEMSGVYSEHHAKMATRFNTVVAASKGAQWCIVIHDNNAANVLRGKPVSGPSFTVGRPGVEPEVPARRQSAPRQATQPRMAPRTAGNFIRFLLGRPMALRK
;
A
#
# COMPACT_ATOMS: atom_id res chain seq x y z
N MET A 1 36.38 -1.83 3.44
CA MET A 1 35.81 -2.65 2.36
C MET A 1 34.36 -2.23 2.29
N ASP A 2 33.93 -1.64 1.17
CA ASP A 2 32.52 -1.30 0.98
C ASP A 2 31.77 -2.63 0.95
N THR A 3 31.07 -2.96 2.04
CA THR A 3 30.22 -4.14 2.11
C THR A 3 29.03 -3.85 1.22
N GLY A 4 28.98 -4.52 0.05
CA GLY A 4 27.96 -4.23 -0.96
C GLY A 4 26.57 -4.41 -0.38
N LEU A 5 25.81 -3.31 -0.26
CA LEU A 5 24.40 -3.30 0.13
C LEU A 5 23.56 -2.78 -1.02
N LYS A 6 22.65 -3.62 -1.52
CA LYS A 6 21.65 -3.22 -2.54
C LYS A 6 20.28 -3.08 -1.89
N LYS A 7 19.60 -1.96 -2.15
CA LYS A 7 18.32 -1.60 -1.51
C LYS A 7 17.16 -1.72 -2.49
N TYR A 8 16.07 -2.31 -2.03
CA TYR A 8 14.83 -2.49 -2.77
C TYR A 8 13.62 -2.03 -1.96
N ILE A 9 12.59 -1.55 -2.65
CA ILE A 9 11.24 -1.40 -2.10
C ILE A 9 10.34 -2.38 -2.84
N ALA A 10 9.70 -3.30 -2.12
CA ALA A 10 8.82 -4.32 -2.68
C ALA A 10 7.36 -3.95 -2.44
N ILE A 11 6.59 -3.85 -3.53
CA ILE A 11 5.18 -3.45 -3.52
C ILE A 11 4.36 -4.52 -4.22
N ARG A 12 3.31 -4.99 -3.56
CA ARG A 12 2.27 -5.83 -4.18
C ARG A 12 1.23 -4.90 -4.79
N TYR A 13 1.24 -4.77 -6.12
CA TYR A 13 0.39 -3.81 -6.81
C TYR A 13 -1.02 -4.37 -7.04
N ASN A 14 -1.14 -5.41 -7.87
CA ASN A 14 -2.42 -6.06 -8.17
C ASN A 14 -2.32 -7.58 -8.28
N ILE A 15 -1.41 -8.20 -7.53
CA ILE A 15 -1.30 -9.66 -7.48
C ILE A 15 -2.65 -10.33 -7.13
N ALA A 16 -2.84 -11.57 -7.60
CA ALA A 16 -3.98 -12.39 -7.22
C ALA A 16 -4.03 -12.54 -5.68
N ALA A 17 -5.05 -11.96 -5.05
CA ALA A 17 -5.29 -12.08 -3.63
C ALA A 17 -6.79 -12.29 -3.38
N GLY A 18 -7.15 -12.83 -2.22
CA GLY A 18 -8.55 -13.03 -1.82
C GLY A 18 -9.35 -11.73 -1.56
N PHE A 19 -8.84 -10.57 -1.98
CA PHE A 19 -9.49 -9.28 -1.82
C PHE A 19 -10.69 -9.15 -2.77
N LYS A 20 -11.76 -8.55 -2.26
CA LYS A 20 -12.99 -8.27 -3.01
C LYS A 20 -13.28 -6.76 -2.92
N PRO A 21 -13.06 -6.00 -4.00
CA PRO A 21 -13.48 -4.60 -4.11
C PRO A 21 -14.96 -4.44 -3.80
N SER A 22 -15.34 -3.29 -3.26
CA SER A 22 -16.73 -3.02 -2.85
C SER A 22 -17.73 -3.06 -4.03
N GLN A 23 -17.26 -2.74 -5.24
CA GLN A 23 -18.06 -2.70 -6.47
C GLN A 23 -17.91 -3.96 -7.35
N TRP A 24 -17.18 -4.97 -6.89
CA TRP A 24 -16.96 -6.18 -7.68
C TRP A 24 -18.26 -6.97 -7.86
N ASP A 25 -18.60 -7.28 -9.10
CA ASP A 25 -19.86 -7.93 -9.50
C ASP A 25 -19.90 -9.45 -9.19
N GLY A 26 -18.82 -9.98 -8.62
CA GLY A 26 -18.68 -11.40 -8.28
C GLY A 26 -18.15 -12.27 -9.42
N LYS A 27 -17.79 -11.71 -10.58
CA LYS A 27 -17.28 -12.45 -11.74
C LYS A 27 -15.82 -12.11 -12.03
N GLY A 28 -15.06 -13.12 -12.48
CA GLY A 28 -13.65 -12.96 -12.81
C GLY A 28 -12.75 -12.77 -11.58
N ARG A 29 -11.55 -12.24 -11.79
CA ARG A 29 -10.59 -11.93 -10.72
C ARG A 29 -10.63 -10.45 -10.41
N ALA A 30 -10.91 -10.11 -9.15
CA ALA A 30 -11.20 -8.73 -8.79
C ALA A 30 -9.98 -7.79 -8.87
N ASN A 31 -8.76 -8.35 -8.77
CA ASN A 31 -7.50 -7.63 -8.96
C ASN A 31 -7.18 -7.32 -10.44
N LEU A 32 -8.02 -7.79 -11.38
CA LEU A 32 -7.97 -7.49 -12.81
C LEU A 32 -9.19 -6.69 -13.28
N ASP A 33 -10.10 -6.33 -12.37
CA ASP A 33 -11.27 -5.53 -12.72
C ASP A 33 -10.83 -4.15 -13.24
N PRO A 34 -11.25 -3.71 -14.44
CA PRO A 34 -10.80 -2.45 -15.01
C PRO A 34 -11.17 -1.22 -14.17
N VAL A 35 -12.31 -1.22 -13.48
CA VAL A 35 -12.73 -0.09 -12.63
C VAL A 35 -11.80 -0.01 -11.44
N TRP A 36 -11.55 -1.14 -10.77
CA TRP A 36 -10.62 -1.22 -9.66
C TRP A 36 -9.19 -0.83 -10.06
N LEU A 37 -8.71 -1.25 -11.24
CA LEU A 37 -7.38 -0.88 -11.73
C LEU A 37 -7.25 0.63 -11.95
N VAL A 38 -8.26 1.29 -12.53
CA VAL A 38 -8.25 2.75 -12.71
C VAL A 38 -8.15 3.48 -11.36
N GLU A 39 -8.92 3.06 -10.36
CA GLU A 39 -8.85 3.63 -9.01
C GLU A 39 -7.49 3.36 -8.35
N ARG A 40 -6.96 2.14 -8.50
CA ARG A 40 -5.65 1.73 -7.99
C ARG A 40 -4.52 2.55 -8.61
N LEU A 41 -4.58 2.82 -9.90
CA LEU A 41 -3.62 3.69 -10.59
C LEU A 41 -3.65 5.11 -10.01
N ALA A 42 -4.82 5.69 -9.81
CA ALA A 42 -4.95 7.03 -9.24
C ALA A 42 -4.35 7.13 -7.83
N LEU A 43 -4.62 6.14 -6.98
CA LEU A 43 -4.05 6.06 -5.63
C LEU A 43 -2.52 5.90 -5.65
N PHE A 44 -2.02 4.98 -6.48
CA PHE A 44 -0.58 4.75 -6.63
C PHE A 44 0.14 5.99 -7.13
N ASP A 45 -0.35 6.61 -8.21
CA ASP A 45 0.26 7.80 -8.79
C ASP A 45 0.27 8.98 -7.81
N THR A 46 -0.87 9.20 -7.13
CA THR A 46 -1.02 10.35 -6.24
C THR A 46 -0.15 10.22 -4.99
N TYR A 47 -0.15 9.06 -4.34
CA TYR A 47 0.42 8.91 -2.99
C TYR A 47 1.72 8.13 -3.00
N CYS A 48 1.69 6.89 -3.49
CA CYS A 48 2.82 5.97 -3.40
C CYS A 48 3.99 6.45 -4.29
N ALA A 49 3.73 6.64 -5.59
CA ALA A 49 4.71 7.11 -6.56
C ALA A 49 5.33 8.45 -6.16
N SER A 50 4.49 9.44 -5.78
CA SER A 50 4.95 10.74 -5.28
C SER A 50 5.91 10.58 -4.08
N SER A 51 5.65 9.66 -3.15
CA SER A 51 6.52 9.45 -1.99
C SER A 51 7.86 8.79 -2.34
N LEU A 52 7.89 7.94 -3.37
CA LEU A 52 9.10 7.30 -3.91
C LEU A 52 9.95 8.34 -4.67
N GLU A 53 9.31 9.18 -5.48
CA GLU A 53 9.89 10.37 -6.15
C GLU A 53 10.41 11.42 -5.15
N GLY A 54 9.83 11.47 -3.95
CA GLY A 54 10.22 12.39 -2.89
C GLY A 54 11.41 11.92 -2.04
N GLN A 55 11.88 10.68 -2.17
CA GLN A 55 12.99 10.17 -1.36
C GLN A 55 14.28 10.97 -1.60
N SER A 56 14.98 11.37 -0.53
CA SER A 56 16.25 12.11 -0.62
C SER A 56 17.43 11.20 -1.00
N LEU A 57 17.43 9.94 -0.57
CA LEU A 57 18.32 8.90 -1.09
C LEU A 57 17.65 8.20 -2.27
N LYS A 58 18.25 8.25 -3.47
CA LYS A 58 17.71 7.64 -4.71
C LYS A 58 18.33 6.32 -5.12
N ASP A 59 19.38 5.89 -4.43
CA ASP A 59 20.06 4.62 -4.68
C ASP A 59 19.22 3.44 -4.16
N PHE A 60 18.12 3.13 -4.83
CA PHE A 60 17.30 1.94 -4.58
C PHE A 60 16.49 1.59 -5.82
N THR A 61 16.01 0.34 -5.87
CA THR A 61 15.15 -0.14 -6.95
C THR A 61 13.75 -0.47 -6.40
N VAL A 62 12.70 -0.05 -7.10
CA VAL A 62 11.31 -0.39 -6.76
C VAL A 62 10.91 -1.65 -7.52
N LEU A 63 10.45 -2.67 -6.80
CA LEU A 63 9.90 -3.90 -7.36
C LEU A 63 8.38 -3.88 -7.24
N LEU A 64 7.69 -3.80 -8.38
CA LEU A 64 6.22 -3.78 -8.43
C LEU A 64 5.71 -5.14 -8.87
N ALA A 65 5.08 -5.90 -7.96
CA ALA A 65 4.48 -7.19 -8.31
C ALA A 65 3.08 -7.02 -8.89
N PHE A 66 2.90 -7.52 -10.11
CA PHE A 66 1.66 -7.55 -10.85
C PHE A 66 1.16 -8.99 -11.01
N ASP A 67 -0.15 -9.14 -11.15
CA ASP A 67 -0.71 -10.37 -11.69
C ASP A 67 -0.20 -10.60 -13.12
N ALA A 68 0.23 -11.82 -13.45
CA ALA A 68 0.78 -12.16 -14.76
C ALA A 68 -0.20 -11.92 -15.93
N ASP A 69 -1.52 -11.94 -15.69
CA ASP A 69 -2.54 -11.63 -16.71
C ASP A 69 -2.80 -10.12 -16.86
N THR A 70 -2.08 -9.26 -16.12
CA THR A 70 -2.23 -7.80 -16.24
C THR A 70 -1.74 -7.36 -17.62
N HIS A 71 -2.57 -6.61 -18.34
CA HIS A 71 -2.23 -6.15 -19.68
C HIS A 71 -0.94 -5.30 -19.67
N GLU A 72 0.02 -5.62 -20.54
CA GLU A 72 1.36 -5.01 -20.56
C GLU A 72 1.36 -3.47 -20.68
N ASN A 73 0.46 -2.88 -21.47
CA ASN A 73 0.26 -1.42 -21.53
C ASN A 73 0.00 -0.82 -20.14
N TYR A 74 -0.85 -1.46 -19.34
CA TYR A 74 -1.18 -0.99 -18.01
C TYR A 74 0.03 -1.09 -17.07
N ILE A 75 0.79 -2.19 -17.14
CA ILE A 75 2.05 -2.33 -16.38
C ILE A 75 3.02 -1.20 -16.74
N ARG A 76 3.21 -0.91 -18.03
CA ARG A 76 4.07 0.20 -18.48
C ARG A 76 3.60 1.55 -17.95
N THR A 77 2.29 1.80 -17.98
CA THR A 77 1.70 3.03 -17.42
C THR A 77 2.02 3.16 -15.93
N VAL A 78 1.77 2.12 -15.13
CA VAL A 78 2.04 2.14 -13.68
C VAL A 78 3.52 2.34 -13.39
N CYS A 79 4.41 1.62 -14.06
CA CYS A 79 5.85 1.77 -13.85
C CYS A 79 6.34 3.19 -14.21
N SER A 80 5.72 3.83 -15.21
CA SER A 80 6.08 5.19 -15.64
C SER A 80 5.59 6.29 -14.70
N CYS A 81 4.73 5.97 -13.73
CA CYS A 81 4.28 6.93 -12.72
C CYS A 81 5.39 7.36 -11.75
N VAL A 82 6.47 6.58 -11.61
CA VAL A 82 7.55 6.89 -10.67
C VAL A 82 8.76 7.43 -11.43
N ALA A 83 9.09 8.70 -11.21
CA ALA A 83 10.27 9.34 -11.79
C ALA A 83 11.51 9.27 -10.89
N GLY A 84 12.70 9.23 -11.51
CA GLY A 84 13.97 9.43 -10.81
C GLY A 84 14.45 8.27 -9.92
N VAL A 85 13.80 7.11 -9.98
CA VAL A 85 14.25 5.84 -9.35
C VAL A 85 14.05 4.70 -10.34
N ASP A 86 14.82 3.62 -10.20
CA ASP A 86 14.66 2.41 -11.03
C ASP A 86 13.39 1.66 -10.60
N VAL A 87 12.57 1.25 -11.56
CA VAL A 87 11.31 0.52 -11.32
C VAL A 87 11.29 -0.73 -12.16
N ARG A 88 11.05 -1.88 -11.53
CA ARG A 88 11.07 -3.20 -12.16
C ARG A 88 9.75 -3.92 -11.92
N PRO A 89 9.01 -4.27 -12.99
CA PRO A 89 7.80 -5.07 -12.85
C PRO A 89 8.17 -6.53 -12.57
N ILE A 90 7.47 -7.15 -11.63
CA ILE A 90 7.57 -8.57 -11.28
C ILE A 90 6.24 -9.21 -11.62
N LEU A 91 6.23 -10.14 -12.58
CA LEU A 91 5.02 -10.89 -12.93
C LEU A 91 4.89 -12.10 -12.01
N VAL A 92 3.71 -12.23 -11.40
CA VAL A 92 3.36 -13.30 -10.46
C VAL A 92 2.14 -14.04 -10.98
N GLU A 93 2.30 -15.34 -11.20
CA GLU A 93 1.20 -16.21 -11.65
C GLU A 93 0.16 -16.39 -10.53
N ALA A 94 -1.08 -16.72 -10.91
CA ALA A 94 -2.14 -16.98 -9.94
C ALA A 94 -1.78 -18.16 -9.02
N GLY A 95 -1.65 -17.90 -7.71
CA GLY A 95 -1.28 -18.91 -6.72
C GLY A 95 0.23 -19.12 -6.53
N GLU A 96 1.07 -18.42 -7.30
CA GLU A 96 2.51 -18.34 -7.05
C GLU A 96 2.80 -17.44 -5.83
N ASP A 97 3.86 -17.75 -5.08
CA ASP A 97 4.30 -16.91 -3.97
C ASP A 97 5.07 -15.70 -4.49
N TYR A 98 4.50 -14.51 -4.32
CA TYR A 98 5.11 -13.25 -4.72
C TYR A 98 6.42 -12.95 -3.97
N ASN A 99 6.60 -13.45 -2.75
CA ASN A 99 7.83 -13.29 -1.99
C ASN A 99 8.98 -14.07 -2.65
N ASP A 100 8.72 -15.29 -3.11
CA ASP A 100 9.70 -16.08 -3.87
C ASP A 100 10.08 -15.37 -5.17
N ARG A 101 9.13 -14.68 -5.81
CA ARG A 101 9.39 -13.88 -7.03
C ARG A 101 10.25 -12.65 -6.78
N PHE A 102 10.02 -11.94 -5.67
CA PHE A 102 10.93 -10.87 -5.27
C PHE A 102 12.33 -11.41 -4.99
N ASN A 103 12.45 -12.50 -4.24
CA ASN A 103 13.74 -13.09 -3.92
C ASN A 103 14.48 -13.56 -5.18
N ALA A 104 13.80 -14.27 -6.09
CA ALA A 104 14.37 -14.71 -7.36
C ALA A 104 14.87 -13.54 -8.21
N PHE A 105 14.12 -12.43 -8.28
CA PHE A 105 14.57 -11.22 -8.97
C PHE A 105 15.83 -10.65 -8.32
N VAL A 106 15.84 -10.47 -7.00
CA VAL A 106 16.97 -9.91 -6.26
C VAL A 106 18.23 -10.77 -6.44
N GLN A 107 18.11 -12.10 -6.42
CA GLN A 107 19.24 -13.01 -6.67
C GLN A 107 19.84 -12.84 -8.06
N ALA A 108 19.03 -12.49 -9.07
CA ALA A 108 19.48 -12.30 -10.45
C ALA A 108 19.97 -10.88 -10.74
N ASP A 109 19.49 -9.88 -9.99
CA ASP A 109 19.74 -8.45 -10.25
C ASP A 109 21.08 -7.94 -9.69
N THR A 110 21.61 -8.54 -8.62
CA THR A 110 22.78 -7.99 -7.92
C THR A 110 23.74 -9.06 -7.37
N ASP A 111 25.03 -8.72 -7.38
CA ASP A 111 26.10 -9.48 -6.71
C ASP A 111 26.46 -8.92 -5.33
N ALA A 112 25.72 -7.92 -4.82
CA ALA A 112 25.92 -7.38 -3.49
C ALA A 112 25.85 -8.46 -2.40
N ASP A 113 26.73 -8.37 -1.39
CA ASP A 113 26.78 -9.31 -0.27
C ASP A 113 25.50 -9.26 0.58
N TYR A 114 24.93 -8.06 0.72
CA TYR A 114 23.72 -7.81 1.48
C TYR A 114 22.67 -7.12 0.63
N VAL A 115 21.43 -7.39 0.98
CA VAL A 115 20.27 -6.78 0.36
C VAL A 115 19.28 -6.33 1.43
N SER A 116 18.56 -5.25 1.16
CA SER A 116 17.45 -4.82 2.01
C SER A 116 16.17 -4.70 1.19
N LEU A 117 15.10 -5.33 1.64
CA LEU A 117 13.77 -5.17 1.05
C LEU A 117 12.87 -4.44 2.04
N THR A 118 12.35 -3.28 1.63
CA THR A 118 11.34 -2.52 2.37
C THR A 118 9.95 -2.89 1.85
N ARG A 119 9.01 -3.21 2.73
CA ARG A 119 7.61 -3.42 2.38
C ARG A 119 6.92 -2.07 2.18
N LEU A 120 6.14 -1.91 1.13
CA LEU A 120 5.23 -0.78 0.95
C LEU A 120 3.93 -1.22 0.26
N ASP A 121 2.80 -0.69 0.70
CA ASP A 121 1.53 -0.89 0.02
C ASP A 121 1.34 0.17 -1.08
N SER A 122 0.71 -0.23 -2.19
CA SER A 122 0.63 0.55 -3.43
C SER A 122 -0.15 1.88 -3.34
N ASP A 123 -0.84 2.14 -2.23
CA ASP A 123 -1.62 3.34 -1.97
C ASP A 123 -1.09 4.16 -0.79
N ASP A 124 0.00 3.73 -0.17
CA ASP A 124 0.58 4.36 1.01
C ASP A 124 1.89 5.09 0.71
N ALA A 125 2.32 5.96 1.62
CA ALA A 125 3.44 6.87 1.42
C ALA A 125 4.55 6.70 2.46
N LEU A 126 5.80 6.87 2.03
CA LEU A 126 6.98 6.93 2.92
C LEU A 126 7.45 8.37 3.12
N ALA A 127 8.03 8.66 4.29
CA ALA A 127 8.66 9.96 4.56
C ALA A 127 9.87 10.19 3.64
N PRO A 128 10.21 11.45 3.27
CA PRO A 128 11.29 11.74 2.31
C PRO A 128 12.68 11.19 2.68
N THR A 129 12.96 11.03 3.97
CA THR A 129 14.26 10.52 4.47
C THR A 129 14.21 9.04 4.86
N PHE A 130 13.14 8.32 4.50
CA PHE A 130 12.95 6.93 4.91
C PHE A 130 14.11 6.04 4.44
N MET A 131 14.48 6.13 3.16
CA MET A 131 15.54 5.29 2.60
C MET A 131 16.95 5.65 3.12
N GLU A 132 17.20 6.90 3.52
CA GLU A 132 18.44 7.27 4.24
C GLU A 132 18.52 6.57 5.60
N ARG A 133 17.39 6.45 6.28
CA ARG A 133 17.32 5.77 7.58
C ARG A 133 17.50 4.28 7.43
N VAL A 134 16.89 3.67 6.40
CA VAL A 134 17.16 2.28 6.03
C VAL A 134 18.65 2.05 5.82
N GLU A 135 19.29 2.87 4.98
CA GLU A 135 20.74 2.80 4.72
C GLU A 135 21.55 2.88 6.01
N HIS A 136 21.25 3.87 6.86
CA HIS A 136 21.94 4.08 8.12
C HIS A 136 21.88 2.85 9.04
N TYR A 137 20.67 2.34 9.30
CA TYR A 137 20.49 1.20 10.21
C TYR A 137 21.06 -0.09 9.61
N ALA A 138 20.86 -0.33 8.30
CA ALA A 138 21.38 -1.52 7.63
C ALA A 138 22.91 -1.55 7.68
N ARG A 139 23.60 -0.48 7.25
CA ARG A 139 25.07 -0.43 7.28
C ARG A 139 25.63 -0.57 8.69
N ARG A 140 25.03 0.11 9.66
CA ARG A 140 25.45 0.02 11.08
C ARG A 140 25.40 -1.41 11.61
N GLU A 141 24.37 -2.18 11.29
CA GLU A 141 24.24 -3.56 11.77
C GLU A 141 25.05 -4.57 10.93
N ILE A 142 25.28 -4.29 9.64
CA ILE A 142 26.21 -5.04 8.79
C ILE A 142 27.65 -4.88 9.33
N GLU A 143 28.08 -3.67 9.66
CA GLU A 143 29.41 -3.40 10.24
C GLU A 143 29.64 -4.14 11.56
N LYS A 144 28.58 -4.32 12.36
CA LYS A 144 28.61 -5.12 13.59
C LYS A 144 28.57 -6.63 13.34
N ARG A 145 28.46 -7.07 12.08
CA ARG A 145 28.32 -8.47 11.67
C ARG A 145 27.10 -9.17 12.26
N VAL A 146 26.07 -8.42 12.65
CA VAL A 146 24.84 -9.00 13.22
C VAL A 146 24.03 -9.69 12.13
N VAL A 147 24.01 -9.09 10.92
CA VAL A 147 23.29 -9.61 9.75
C VAL A 147 23.90 -10.94 9.24
N ASP A 148 25.19 -11.18 9.49
CA ASP A 148 25.86 -12.44 9.14
C ASP A 148 25.33 -13.64 9.93
N LEU A 149 24.80 -13.39 11.13
CA LEU A 149 24.29 -14.42 12.03
C LEU A 149 22.84 -14.75 11.74
N GLN A 150 22.05 -13.75 11.37
CA GLN A 150 20.63 -13.89 11.01
C GLN A 150 20.12 -12.61 10.32
N PRO A 151 19.01 -12.69 9.57
CA PRO A 151 18.29 -11.52 9.06
C PRO A 151 18.00 -10.49 10.16
N LEU A 152 18.09 -9.21 9.77
CA LEU A 152 17.73 -8.08 10.60
C LEU A 152 16.45 -7.43 10.08
N TYR A 153 15.48 -7.24 10.97
CA TYR A 153 14.31 -6.42 10.69
C TYR A 153 14.49 -5.00 11.26
N ILE A 154 14.26 -3.98 10.45
CA ILE A 154 14.24 -2.58 10.87
C ILE A 154 12.77 -2.16 10.97
N ALA A 155 12.31 -1.89 12.19
CA ALA A 155 10.96 -1.44 12.47
C ALA A 155 10.91 0.09 12.57
N PHE A 156 9.99 0.72 11.84
CA PHE A 156 9.67 2.14 11.93
C PHE A 156 8.30 2.31 12.60
N PRO A 157 8.23 2.57 13.91
CA PRO A 157 6.98 2.49 14.65
C PRO A 157 6.05 3.68 14.45
N ASP A 158 6.62 4.88 14.29
CA ASP A 158 5.86 6.11 14.21
C ASP A 158 5.35 6.36 12.78
N GLY A 159 4.03 6.50 12.65
CA GLY A 159 3.36 6.78 11.38
C GLY A 159 2.15 7.71 11.52
N GLN A 160 1.51 7.99 10.39
CA GLN A 160 0.27 8.74 10.32
C GLN A 160 -0.76 8.00 9.47
N ASN A 161 -2.04 8.23 9.74
CA ASN A 161 -3.10 7.94 8.78
C ASN A 161 -3.56 9.26 8.17
N PHE A 162 -3.82 9.27 6.86
CA PHE A 162 -4.40 10.39 6.13
C PHE A 162 -5.75 9.99 5.56
N ASP A 163 -6.83 10.62 6.04
CA ASP A 163 -8.17 10.41 5.50
C ASP A 163 -8.45 11.38 4.35
N THR A 164 -8.48 10.84 3.14
CA THR A 164 -8.71 11.59 1.90
C THR A 164 -10.08 12.26 1.85
N ALA A 165 -11.09 11.69 2.53
CA ALA A 165 -12.45 12.23 2.52
C ALA A 165 -12.64 13.41 3.48
N SER A 166 -11.81 13.52 4.53
CA SER A 166 -11.89 14.63 5.49
C SER A 166 -10.68 15.56 5.49
N GLY A 167 -9.60 15.19 4.81
CA GLY A 167 -8.32 15.89 4.83
C GLY A 167 -7.59 15.79 6.18
N ARG A 168 -8.02 14.89 7.07
CA ARG A 168 -7.53 14.82 8.46
C ARG A 168 -6.40 13.82 8.62
N TYR A 169 -5.50 14.14 9.54
CA TYR A 169 -4.43 13.26 9.95
C TYR A 169 -4.62 12.74 11.37
N THR A 170 -4.26 11.47 11.59
CA THR A 170 -4.07 10.91 12.93
C THR A 170 -2.68 10.32 13.06
N HIS A 171 -2.08 10.46 14.24
CA HIS A 171 -0.88 9.73 14.59
C HIS A 171 -1.22 8.26 14.85
N HIS A 172 -0.45 7.37 14.25
CA HIS A 172 -0.59 5.93 14.40
C HIS A 172 0.75 5.31 14.84
N ASP A 173 0.73 4.55 15.92
CA ASP A 173 1.89 3.80 16.41
C ASP A 173 1.71 2.32 16.05
N TYR A 174 2.66 1.77 15.30
CA TYR A 174 2.77 0.35 15.01
C TYR A 174 4.15 -0.11 15.48
N VAL A 175 4.28 -0.62 16.71
CA VAL A 175 5.58 -1.02 17.28
C VAL A 175 6.42 -1.92 16.35
N THR A 176 5.77 -2.82 15.61
CA THR A 176 6.42 -3.75 14.66
C THR A 176 6.48 -3.23 13.22
N SER A 177 6.14 -1.95 13.01
CA SER A 177 6.01 -1.23 11.74
C SER A 177 4.91 -1.75 10.81
N ALA A 178 4.24 -0.83 10.13
CA ALA A 178 3.41 -1.16 8.97
C ALA A 178 4.30 -1.49 7.74
N PHE A 179 5.38 -0.71 7.59
CA PHE A 179 6.30 -0.74 6.45
C PHE A 179 7.73 -0.89 6.94
N GLY A 180 8.07 -2.09 7.42
CA GLY A 180 9.44 -2.39 7.86
C GLY A 180 10.34 -2.86 6.72
N THR A 181 11.63 -2.91 7.02
CA THR A 181 12.67 -3.37 6.10
C THR A 181 13.33 -4.63 6.65
N LEU A 182 13.48 -5.65 5.82
CA LEU A 182 14.30 -6.82 6.13
C LEU A 182 15.66 -6.69 5.43
N VAL A 183 16.75 -6.81 6.19
CA VAL A 183 18.13 -6.79 5.72
C VAL A 183 18.70 -8.18 5.89
N GLU A 184 19.22 -8.75 4.81
CA GLU A 184 19.70 -10.12 4.77
C GLU A 184 21.01 -10.21 3.99
N ARG A 185 21.79 -11.25 4.29
CA ARG A 185 22.85 -11.68 3.37
C ARG A 185 22.20 -12.25 2.12
N ARG A 186 22.72 -11.90 0.94
CA ARG A 186 22.23 -12.46 -0.31
C ARG A 186 22.57 -13.95 -0.35
N SER A 187 21.54 -14.80 -0.38
CA SER A 187 21.69 -16.24 -0.61
C SER A 187 20.43 -16.84 -1.25
N PRO A 188 20.51 -18.05 -1.82
CA PRO A 188 19.34 -18.75 -2.34
C PRO A 188 18.22 -18.99 -1.31
N GLU A 189 18.55 -18.97 -0.02
CA GLU A 189 17.64 -19.24 1.11
C GLU A 189 17.15 -17.96 1.82
N MET A 190 17.25 -16.79 1.16
CA MET A 190 16.71 -15.54 1.70
C MET A 190 15.25 -15.66 2.11
N SER A 191 14.90 -14.99 3.22
CA SER A 191 13.51 -14.97 3.69
C SER A 191 12.67 -14.01 2.85
N GLY A 192 13.15 -12.78 2.62
CA GLY A 192 12.38 -11.72 1.97
C GLY A 192 11.40 -11.01 2.91
N VAL A 193 11.11 -9.73 2.64
CA VAL A 193 10.30 -8.88 3.55
C VAL A 193 8.83 -9.33 3.67
N TYR A 194 8.36 -10.22 2.79
CA TYR A 194 7.02 -10.78 2.83
C TYR A 194 6.96 -12.22 3.36
N SER A 195 8.06 -12.76 3.89
CA SER A 195 8.11 -14.11 4.49
C SER A 195 7.12 -14.33 5.64
N GLU A 196 6.62 -13.25 6.24
CA GLU A 196 5.65 -13.27 7.34
C GLU A 196 4.81 -11.98 7.33
N HIS A 197 3.67 -11.99 8.02
CA HIS A 197 2.86 -10.81 8.27
C HIS A 197 3.66 -9.71 8.99
N HIS A 198 3.57 -8.44 8.56
CA HIS A 198 4.39 -7.34 9.11
C HIS A 198 4.33 -7.27 10.64
N ALA A 199 3.14 -7.49 11.23
CA ALA A 199 2.95 -7.50 12.67
C ALA A 199 3.75 -8.56 13.44
N LYS A 200 4.24 -9.62 12.77
CA LYS A 200 4.99 -10.75 13.35
C LYS A 200 6.47 -10.75 12.97
N MET A 201 6.91 -9.89 12.05
CA MET A 201 8.32 -9.82 11.62
C MET A 201 9.27 -9.66 12.81
N ALA A 202 8.92 -8.79 13.76
CA ALA A 202 9.73 -8.54 14.95
C ALA A 202 9.78 -9.71 15.95
N THR A 203 8.86 -10.67 15.85
CA THR A 203 8.92 -11.92 16.63
C THR A 203 9.76 -13.00 15.95
N ARG A 204 10.01 -12.85 14.65
CA ARG A 204 10.70 -13.84 13.81
C ARG A 204 12.19 -13.56 13.65
N PHE A 205 12.56 -12.28 13.64
CA PHE A 205 13.91 -11.81 13.33
C PHE A 205 14.42 -10.84 14.40
N ASN A 206 15.75 -10.80 14.56
CA ASN A 206 16.39 -9.73 15.30
C ASN A 206 15.93 -8.38 14.78
N THR A 207 15.50 -7.50 15.69
CA THR A 207 14.85 -6.25 15.31
C THR A 207 15.55 -5.04 15.89
N VAL A 208 15.79 -4.05 15.05
CA VAL A 208 16.14 -2.69 15.46
C VAL A 208 14.92 -1.80 15.30
N VAL A 209 14.53 -1.14 16.38
CA VAL A 209 13.48 -0.11 16.35
C VAL A 209 14.13 1.23 16.00
N ALA A 210 13.75 1.78 14.85
CA ALA A 210 14.30 3.02 14.34
C ALA A 210 13.75 4.23 15.11
N ALA A 211 14.62 4.96 15.80
CA ALA A 211 14.24 6.15 16.56
C ALA A 211 13.79 7.27 15.63
N SER A 212 12.59 7.82 15.83
CA SER A 212 12.04 8.87 14.96
C SER A 212 11.83 10.20 15.73
N LYS A 213 11.76 11.30 14.96
CA LYS A 213 11.25 12.59 15.41
C LYS A 213 10.08 13.03 14.51
N GLY A 214 9.18 12.10 14.21
CA GLY A 214 8.04 12.32 13.31
C GLY A 214 7.68 11.05 12.55
N ALA A 215 6.49 11.06 11.93
CA ALA A 215 5.99 9.91 11.19
C ALA A 215 6.93 9.53 10.03
N GLN A 216 7.18 8.24 9.89
CA GLN A 216 8.07 7.66 8.88
C GLN A 216 7.30 7.15 7.67
N TRP A 217 6.00 6.98 7.82
CA TRP A 217 5.10 6.50 6.79
C TRP A 217 3.70 7.05 7.03
N CYS A 218 2.88 7.02 5.99
CA CYS A 218 1.50 7.43 6.03
C CYS A 218 0.61 6.39 5.34
N ILE A 219 -0.36 5.86 6.08
CA ILE A 219 -1.43 5.02 5.52
C ILE A 219 -2.51 5.95 4.99
N VAL A 220 -2.84 5.83 3.71
CA VAL A 220 -3.88 6.63 3.05
C VAL A 220 -5.22 5.89 3.15
N ILE A 221 -6.17 6.54 3.81
CA ILE A 221 -7.53 6.03 4.00
C ILE A 221 -8.41 6.64 2.90
N HIS A 222 -9.01 5.76 2.10
CA HIS A 222 -9.90 6.07 0.98
C HIS A 222 -11.11 5.12 0.98
N ASP A 223 -12.18 5.52 0.29
CA ASP A 223 -13.52 4.90 0.34
C ASP A 223 -13.54 3.40 -0.01
N ASN A 224 -12.53 2.89 -0.72
CA ASN A 224 -12.50 1.51 -1.19
C ASN A 224 -11.64 0.57 -0.32
N ASN A 225 -11.09 1.07 0.81
CA ASN A 225 -10.28 0.26 1.71
C ASN A 225 -11.15 -0.34 2.84
N ALA A 226 -11.54 -1.61 2.70
CA ALA A 226 -12.48 -2.29 3.62
C ALA A 226 -12.00 -2.42 5.09
N ALA A 227 -10.74 -2.07 5.39
CA ALA A 227 -10.11 -2.32 6.69
C ALA A 227 -9.93 -1.08 7.60
N ASN A 228 -10.04 0.15 7.10
CA ASN A 228 -9.52 1.31 7.83
C ASN A 228 -10.60 2.26 8.36
N VAL A 229 -10.99 2.02 9.61
CA VAL A 229 -11.55 3.08 10.47
C VAL A 229 -10.39 4.01 10.83
N LEU A 230 -10.58 5.33 10.76
CA LEU A 230 -9.59 6.31 11.24
C LEU A 230 -9.23 6.01 12.71
N ARG A 231 -8.08 5.36 12.92
CA ARG A 231 -7.52 5.02 14.23
C ARG A 231 -6.39 5.98 14.57
N GLY A 232 -6.09 6.09 15.86
CA GLY A 232 -4.98 6.91 16.34
C GLY A 232 -5.41 8.28 16.89
N LYS A 233 -4.42 9.08 17.29
CA LYS A 233 -4.65 10.37 17.94
C LYS A 233 -4.69 11.48 16.88
N PRO A 234 -5.73 12.34 16.83
CA PRO A 234 -5.74 13.48 15.91
C PRO A 234 -4.49 14.35 16.05
N VAL A 235 -3.97 14.83 14.92
CA VAL A 235 -2.83 15.76 14.87
C VAL A 235 -3.18 16.97 13.99
N SER A 236 -2.51 18.10 14.21
CA SER A 236 -2.80 19.36 13.52
C SER A 236 -2.37 19.38 12.06
N GLY A 237 -1.43 18.50 11.65
CA GLY A 237 -0.94 18.44 10.29
C GLY A 237 -0.03 17.24 10.04
N PRO A 238 0.38 17.05 8.78
CA PRO A 238 1.28 15.98 8.40
C PRO A 238 2.69 16.19 8.95
N SER A 239 3.41 15.09 9.22
CA SER A 239 4.86 15.12 9.50
C SER A 239 5.69 15.32 8.22
N PHE A 240 5.12 14.97 7.07
CA PHE A 240 5.70 15.15 5.74
C PHE A 240 4.58 15.24 4.69
N THR A 241 4.82 15.92 3.58
CA THR A 241 3.82 16.07 2.51
C THR A 241 3.41 14.72 1.94
N VAL A 242 2.09 14.44 1.90
CA VAL A 242 1.49 13.24 1.31
C VAL A 242 0.67 13.67 0.09
N GLY A 243 0.86 13.00 -1.05
CA GLY A 243 0.22 13.36 -2.32
C GLY A 243 1.19 14.02 -3.32
N ARG A 244 0.76 14.18 -4.58
CA ARG A 244 1.51 14.93 -5.60
C ARG A 244 1.47 16.44 -5.30
N PRO A 245 2.61 17.15 -5.37
CA PRO A 245 2.62 18.60 -5.20
C PRO A 245 1.68 19.30 -6.18
N GLY A 246 0.85 20.22 -5.68
CA GLY A 246 -0.10 20.98 -6.50
C GLY A 246 -1.38 20.21 -6.87
N VAL A 247 -1.52 18.96 -6.43
CA VAL A 247 -2.77 18.19 -6.52
C VAL A 247 -3.40 18.18 -5.14
N GLU A 248 -4.37 19.06 -4.90
CA GLU A 248 -5.20 18.94 -3.70
C GLU A 248 -6.12 17.73 -3.87
N PRO A 249 -6.29 16.89 -2.83
CA PRO A 249 -7.32 15.86 -2.86
C PRO A 249 -8.67 16.54 -3.08
N GLU A 250 -9.41 16.14 -4.10
CA GLU A 250 -10.82 16.50 -4.21
C GLU A 250 -11.53 15.91 -2.99
N VAL A 251 -11.72 16.71 -1.95
CA VAL A 251 -12.57 16.36 -0.82
C VAL A 251 -13.98 16.27 -1.38
N PRO A 252 -14.58 15.06 -1.49
CA PRO A 252 -15.92 14.96 -2.03
C PRO A 252 -16.81 15.80 -1.12
N ALA A 253 -17.50 16.79 -1.68
CA ALA A 253 -18.44 17.62 -0.93
C ALA A 253 -19.35 16.67 -0.16
N ARG A 254 -19.21 16.67 1.17
CA ARG A 254 -19.92 15.78 2.08
C ARG A 254 -21.35 15.68 1.59
N ARG A 255 -21.79 14.50 1.12
CA ARG A 255 -23.22 14.19 1.22
C ARG A 255 -23.49 14.29 2.71
N GLN A 256 -23.97 15.46 3.14
CA GLN A 256 -24.52 15.60 4.46
C GLN A 256 -25.60 14.54 4.50
N SER A 257 -25.31 13.43 5.16
CA SER A 257 -26.37 12.59 5.69
C SER A 257 -27.16 13.57 6.53
N ALA A 258 -28.32 13.98 6.02
CA ALA A 258 -29.26 14.78 6.78
C ALA A 258 -29.33 14.16 8.18
N PRO A 259 -29.29 14.95 9.26
CA PRO A 259 -29.41 14.39 10.60
C PRO A 259 -30.57 13.40 10.56
N ARG A 260 -30.34 12.17 11.02
CA ARG A 260 -31.37 11.15 11.14
C ARG A 260 -32.50 11.76 11.97
N GLN A 261 -33.46 12.39 11.30
CA GLN A 261 -34.77 12.61 11.87
C GLN A 261 -35.29 11.21 12.11
N ALA A 262 -35.67 10.95 13.37
CA ALA A 262 -36.40 9.76 13.74
C ALA A 262 -37.55 9.60 12.75
N THR A 263 -37.40 8.64 11.83
CA THR A 263 -38.39 8.37 10.81
C THR A 263 -39.47 7.55 11.48
N GLN A 264 -40.54 8.23 11.87
CA GLN A 264 -41.85 7.58 11.91
C GLN A 264 -42.14 7.02 10.51
N PRO A 265 -42.67 5.79 10.38
CA PRO A 265 -42.90 5.19 9.09
C PRO A 265 -44.05 5.92 8.38
N ARG A 266 -43.73 6.72 7.36
CA ARG A 266 -44.72 7.21 6.39
C ARG A 266 -44.77 6.25 5.21
N MET A 267 -45.89 5.54 5.07
CA MET A 267 -46.20 4.75 3.88
C MET A 267 -46.28 5.68 2.66
N ALA A 268 -45.55 5.34 1.59
CA ALA A 268 -45.69 6.01 0.31
C ALA A 268 -47.08 5.73 -0.30
N PRO A 269 -47.74 6.72 -0.93
CA PRO A 269 -49.01 6.49 -1.60
C PRO A 269 -48.87 5.53 -2.79
N ARG A 270 -49.81 4.58 -2.88
CA ARG A 270 -49.79 3.40 -3.78
C ARG A 270 -49.69 3.70 -5.28
N THR A 271 -49.93 4.92 -5.71
CA THR A 271 -49.79 5.36 -7.11
C THR A 271 -48.33 5.35 -7.60
N ALA A 272 -47.37 5.70 -6.73
CA ALA A 272 -45.95 5.62 -7.08
C ALA A 272 -45.45 4.18 -7.25
N GLY A 273 -45.99 3.25 -6.45
CA GLY A 273 -45.60 1.84 -6.46
C GLY A 273 -45.99 1.09 -7.75
N ASN A 274 -47.12 1.44 -8.36
CA ASN A 274 -47.54 0.84 -9.62
C ASN A 274 -46.80 1.44 -10.83
N PHE A 275 -46.44 2.72 -10.79
CA PHE A 275 -45.66 3.37 -11.86
C PHE A 275 -44.25 2.77 -11.99
N ILE A 276 -43.59 2.49 -10.86
CA ILE A 276 -42.27 1.82 -10.84
C ILE A 276 -42.35 0.39 -11.37
N ARG A 277 -43.43 -0.35 -11.11
CA ARG A 277 -43.62 -1.71 -11.64
C ARG A 277 -43.82 -1.73 -13.15
N PHE A 278 -44.55 -0.75 -13.70
CA PHE A 278 -44.73 -0.58 -15.14
C PHE A 278 -43.41 -0.32 -15.86
N LEU A 279 -42.58 0.60 -15.36
CA LEU A 279 -41.26 0.90 -15.95
C LEU A 279 -40.30 -0.29 -15.94
N LEU A 280 -40.47 -1.22 -15.00
CA LEU A 280 -39.63 -2.41 -14.84
C LEU A 280 -40.22 -3.67 -15.48
N GLY A 281 -41.31 -3.55 -16.26
CA GLY A 281 -41.97 -4.69 -16.91
C GLY A 281 -42.57 -5.72 -15.94
N ARG A 282 -42.86 -5.32 -14.70
CA ARG A 282 -43.42 -6.22 -13.66
C ARG A 282 -44.93 -6.09 -13.56
N PRO A 283 -45.67 -7.19 -13.26
CA PRO A 283 -47.12 -7.14 -13.15
C PRO A 283 -47.58 -6.17 -12.06
N MET A 284 -48.54 -5.32 -12.41
CA MET A 284 -49.19 -4.39 -11.48
C MET A 284 -50.03 -5.16 -10.45
N ALA A 285 -50.06 -4.68 -9.20
CA ALA A 285 -50.98 -5.20 -8.21
C ALA A 285 -52.35 -4.54 -8.40
N LEU A 286 -53.26 -5.21 -9.08
CA LEU A 286 -54.69 -4.90 -9.10
C LEU A 286 -55.38 -5.79 -8.07
N ARG A 287 -56.31 -5.24 -7.28
CA ARG A 287 -57.16 -6.05 -6.41
C ARG A 287 -58.60 -6.02 -6.91
N LYS A 288 -59.27 -7.16 -6.72
CA LYS A 288 -60.74 -7.28 -6.71
C LYS A 288 -61.33 -6.37 -5.63
#